data_AF-A0A1H3QW65-F1
#
_entry.id   AF-A0A1H3QW65-F1
#
_cell.length_a   1.000
_cell.length_b   1.000
_cell.length_c   1.000
_cell.angle_alpha   90.00
_cell.angle_beta   90.00
_cell.angle_gamma   90.00
#
_symmetry.space_group_name_H-M   'P 1'
#
loop_
_entity.id
_entity.type
_entity.pdbx_description
1 polymer ?
#
loop_
_entity_poly.entity_id
_entity_poly.type
_entity_poly.pdbx_seq_one_letter_code
_entity_poly.pdbx_strand_id
1 'polypeptide(L)'
;MKHADKAEKISITLPPDMLNIIREKVKDGAYASTSEVIREAMRLWQRQEEEHHARLASIRARLEHSAQSGEPVPLDKAFEKLEQLHQQRISATSDEKL
;
A
#
# COMPACT_ATOMS: atom_id res chain seq x y z
N MET A 1 9.49 -25.90 -30.02
CA MET A 1 9.20 -25.32 -28.69
C MET A 1 10.16 -24.15 -28.51
N LYS A 2 9.66 -22.91 -28.42
CA LYS A 2 10.54 -21.74 -28.25
C LYS A 2 11.11 -21.80 -26.84
N HIS A 3 12.44 -21.83 -26.70
CA HIS A 3 13.08 -21.61 -25.41
C HIS A 3 12.72 -20.19 -24.97
N ALA A 4 11.81 -20.06 -24.01
CA ALA A 4 11.62 -18.80 -23.31
C ALA A 4 12.89 -18.58 -22.49
N ASP A 5 13.75 -17.68 -22.97
CA ASP A 5 14.96 -17.33 -22.24
C ASP A 5 14.55 -16.77 -20.87
N LYS A 6 15.16 -17.28 -19.79
CA LYS A 6 14.76 -16.95 -18.40
C LYS A 6 15.07 -15.49 -18.03
N ALA A 7 15.90 -14.82 -18.81
CA ALA A 7 16.22 -13.41 -18.66
C ALA A 7 16.71 -12.83 -19.99
N GLU A 8 16.26 -11.63 -20.32
CA GLU A 8 16.75 -10.86 -21.48
C GLU A 8 17.84 -9.87 -21.04
N LYS A 9 18.90 -9.74 -21.84
CA LYS A 9 19.96 -8.75 -21.59
C LYS A 9 19.59 -7.41 -22.20
N ILE A 10 19.57 -6.38 -21.37
CA ILE A 10 19.34 -5.00 -21.80
C ILE A 10 20.55 -4.13 -21.45
N SER A 11 20.84 -3.14 -22.29
CA SER A 11 21.80 -2.08 -22.00
C SER A 11 21.04 -0.85 -21.52
N ILE A 12 21.41 -0.31 -20.36
CA ILE A 12 20.77 0.85 -19.75
C ILE A 12 21.83 1.86 -19.33
N THR A 13 21.50 3.14 -19.43
CA THR A 13 22.35 4.22 -18.92
C THR A 13 21.82 4.66 -17.56
N LEU A 14 22.69 4.71 -16.56
CA LEU A 14 22.35 5.15 -15.21
C LEU A 14 23.21 6.36 -14.82
N PRO A 15 22.69 7.31 -14.02
CA PRO A 15 23.48 8.36 -13.42
C PRO A 15 24.69 7.81 -12.65
N PRO A 16 25.84 8.51 -12.65
CA PRO A 16 27.06 8.05 -11.97
C PRO A 16 26.84 7.71 -10.49
N ASP A 17 26.05 8.52 -9.78
CA ASP A 17 25.78 8.31 -8.36
C ASP A 17 25.02 7.01 -8.10
N MET A 18 24.04 6.68 -8.93
CA MET A 18 23.31 5.41 -8.83
C MET A 18 24.24 4.23 -9.11
N LEU A 19 25.12 4.35 -10.12
CA LEU A 19 26.09 3.31 -10.44
C LEU A 19 27.08 3.09 -9.29
N ASN A 20 27.50 4.15 -8.60
CA ASN A 20 28.38 4.06 -7.44
C ASN A 20 27.73 3.29 -6.30
N ILE A 21 26.47 3.59 -5.97
CA ILE A 21 25.71 2.86 -4.96
C ILE A 21 25.61 1.37 -5.33
N ILE A 22 25.27 1.05 -6.58
CA ILE A 22 25.16 -0.35 -7.02
C ILE A 22 26.51 -1.06 -6.91
N ARG A 23 27.61 -0.42 -7.32
CA ARG A 23 28.96 -0.99 -7.23
C ARG A 23 29.38 -1.22 -5.78
N GLU A 24 29.05 -0.30 -4.88
CA GLU A 24 29.33 -0.46 -3.45
C GLU A 24 28.61 -1.68 -2.87
N LYS A 25 27.32 -1.86 -3.21
CA LYS A 25 26.50 -3.01 -2.80
C LYS A 25 26.92 -4.36 -3.38
N VAL A 26 27.69 -4.36 -4.45
CA VAL A 26 28.32 -5.59 -4.95
C VAL A 26 29.68 -5.79 -4.27
N LYS A 27 30.44 -4.71 -4.05
CA LYS A 27 31.76 -4.74 -3.43
C LYS A 27 31.70 -5.16 -1.96
N ASP A 28 30.68 -4.75 -1.22
CA ASP A 28 30.45 -5.14 0.18
C ASP A 28 29.95 -6.58 0.34
N GLY A 29 29.66 -7.26 -0.78
CA GLY A 29 29.17 -8.64 -0.81
C GLY A 29 27.68 -8.80 -0.53
N ALA A 30 26.91 -7.71 -0.41
CA ALA A 30 25.46 -7.79 -0.23
C ALA A 30 24.75 -8.39 -1.46
N TYR A 31 25.33 -8.23 -2.66
CA TYR A 31 24.84 -8.80 -3.90
C TYR A 31 25.96 -9.39 -4.75
N ALA A 32 25.70 -10.49 -5.45
CA ALA A 32 26.69 -11.16 -6.30
C ALA A 32 26.92 -10.45 -7.64
N SER A 33 26.00 -9.59 -8.08
CA SER A 33 26.14 -8.85 -9.34
C SER A 33 25.26 -7.59 -9.42
N THR A 34 25.63 -6.66 -10.30
CA THR A 34 24.81 -5.49 -10.68
C THR A 34 23.40 -5.91 -11.11
N SER A 35 23.28 -6.98 -11.92
CA SER A 35 21.97 -7.46 -12.38
C SER A 35 21.09 -7.96 -11.24
N GLU A 36 21.67 -8.44 -10.14
CA GLU A 36 20.91 -8.85 -8.97
C GLU A 36 20.35 -7.66 -8.20
N VAL A 37 21.15 -6.62 -8.01
CA VAL A 37 20.70 -5.34 -7.41
C VAL A 37 19.53 -4.76 -8.20
N ILE A 38 19.65 -4.72 -9.54
CA ILE A 38 18.59 -4.19 -10.41
C ILE A 38 17.33 -5.05 -10.33
N ARG A 39 17.45 -6.39 -10.36
CA ARG A 39 16.27 -7.27 -10.23
C ARG A 39 15.58 -7.07 -8.88
N GLU A 40 16.32 -6.92 -7.80
CA GLU A 40 15.74 -6.72 -6.48
C GLU A 40 15.07 -5.35 -6.35
N ALA A 41 15.71 -4.30 -6.88
CA ALA A 41 15.10 -2.97 -6.97
C ALA A 41 13.78 -2.99 -7.77
N MET A 42 13.75 -3.71 -8.91
CA MET A 42 12.54 -3.86 -9.72
C MET A 42 11.43 -4.63 -8.98
N ARG A 43 11.77 -5.68 -8.22
CA ARG A 43 10.78 -6.39 -7.38
C ARG A 43 10.23 -5.52 -6.27
N LEU A 44 11.08 -4.73 -5.63
CA LEU A 44 10.64 -3.80 -4.59
C LEU A 44 9.71 -2.74 -5.17
N TRP A 45 10.09 -2.15 -6.30
CA TRP A 45 9.27 -1.17 -7.01
C TRP A 45 7.91 -1.74 -7.42
N GLN A 46 7.89 -2.95 -8.00
CA GLN A 46 6.63 -3.61 -8.38
C GLN A 46 5.70 -3.82 -7.18
N ARG A 47 6.24 -4.28 -6.03
CA ARG A 47 5.43 -4.43 -4.81
C ARG A 47 4.84 -3.11 -4.33
N GLN A 48 5.62 -2.03 -4.38
CA GLN A 48 5.15 -0.70 -4.01
C GLN A 48 4.04 -0.21 -4.95
N GLU A 49 4.17 -0.44 -6.25
CA GLU A 49 3.12 -0.11 -7.22
C GLU A 49 1.85 -0.92 -6.97
N GLU A 50 1.97 -2.22 -6.72
CA GLU A 50 0.83 -3.09 -6.40
C GLU A 50 0.09 -2.61 -5.14
N GLU A 51 0.83 -2.28 -4.07
CA GLU A 51 0.27 -1.72 -2.84
C GLU A 51 -0.39 -0.35 -3.07
N HIS A 52 0.22 0.50 -3.89
CA HIS A 52 -0.33 1.80 -4.25
C HIS A 52 -1.64 1.67 -5.02
N HIS A 53 -1.68 0.79 -6.03
CA HIS A 53 -2.88 0.50 -6.80
C HIS A 53 -3.99 -0.08 -5.94
N ALA A 54 -3.68 -1.03 -5.05
CA ALA A 54 -4.65 -1.60 -4.12
C ALA A 54 -5.24 -0.53 -3.17
N ARG A 55 -4.38 0.36 -2.65
CA ARG A 55 -4.81 1.47 -1.80
C ARG A 55 -5.75 2.43 -2.54
N LEU A 56 -5.40 2.82 -3.78
CA LEU A 56 -6.25 3.68 -4.59
C LEU A 56 -7.58 3.01 -4.94
N ALA A 57 -7.58 1.72 -5.27
CA ALA A 57 -8.80 0.96 -5.53
C ALA A 57 -9.72 0.94 -4.31
N SER A 58 -9.16 0.72 -3.11
CA SER A 58 -9.92 0.77 -1.85
C SER A 58 -10.53 2.15 -1.58
N ILE A 59 -9.78 3.23 -1.82
CA ILE A 59 -10.28 4.60 -1.65
C ILE A 59 -11.43 4.87 -2.64
N ARG A 60 -11.26 4.51 -3.92
CA ARG A 60 -12.31 4.69 -4.95
C ARG A 60 -13.58 3.92 -4.58
N ALA A 61 -13.46 2.65 -4.19
CA ALA A 61 -14.61 1.85 -3.78
C ALA A 61 -15.34 2.47 -2.57
N ARG A 62 -14.62 3.04 -1.59
CA ARG A 62 -15.23 3.74 -0.45
C ARG A 62 -15.97 5.01 -0.87
N LEU A 63 -15.41 5.77 -1.81
CA LEU A 63 -16.06 6.97 -2.34
C LEU A 63 -17.32 6.62 -3.14
N GLU A 64 -17.25 5.61 -4.00
CA GLU A 64 -18.41 5.10 -4.75
C GLU A 64 -19.51 4.61 -3.81
N HIS A 65 -19.16 3.82 -2.79
CA HIS A 65 -20.10 3.39 -1.78
C HIS A 65 -20.74 4.58 -1.03
N SER A 66 -19.94 5.56 -0.63
CA SER A 66 -20.43 6.77 0.03
C SER A 66 -21.33 7.63 -0.87
N ALA A 67 -21.07 7.67 -2.18
CA ALA A 67 -21.92 8.37 -3.13
C ALA A 67 -23.29 7.68 -3.30
N GLN A 68 -23.34 6.37 -3.07
CA GLN A 68 -24.54 5.55 -3.17
C GLN A 68 -25.25 5.33 -1.83
N SER A 69 -24.66 5.75 -0.70
CA SER A 69 -25.19 5.46 0.65
C SER A 69 -26.38 6.31 1.08
N GLY A 70 -26.94 7.13 0.18
CA GLY A 70 -28.06 8.02 0.45
C GLY A 70 -27.63 9.40 0.94
N GLU A 71 -28.60 10.16 1.46
CA GLU A 71 -28.45 11.57 1.77
C GLU A 71 -27.45 11.83 2.92
N PRO A 72 -26.55 12.82 2.77
CA PRO A 72 -25.68 13.26 3.84
C PRO A 72 -26.48 13.72 5.07
N VAL A 73 -26.01 13.33 6.25
CA VAL A 73 -26.60 13.76 7.52
C VAL A 73 -25.87 15.01 8.03
N PRO A 74 -26.59 16.06 8.50
CA PRO A 74 -25.97 17.21 9.15
C PRO A 74 -25.10 16.78 10.35
N LEU A 75 -23.95 17.42 10.51
CA LEU A 75 -22.94 17.02 11.49
C LEU A 75 -23.48 17.01 12.93
N ASP A 76 -24.24 18.03 13.33
CA ASP A 76 -24.82 18.12 14.68
C ASP A 76 -25.75 16.93 14.98
N LYS A 77 -26.61 16.57 14.02
CA LYS A 77 -27.52 15.41 14.15
C LYS A 77 -26.75 14.09 14.22
N ALA A 78 -25.63 13.98 13.51
CA ALA A 78 -24.78 12.80 13.59
C ALA A 78 -24.15 12.67 14.99
N PHE A 79 -23.65 13.76 15.56
CA PHE A 79 -23.08 13.76 16.91
C PHE A 79 -24.12 13.47 17.99
N GLU A 80 -25.31 14.08 17.94
CA GLU A 80 -26.41 13.77 18.86
C GLU A 80 -26.74 12.26 18.86
N LYS A 81 -26.83 11.65 17.67
CA LYS A 81 -27.08 10.21 17.55
C LYS A 81 -25.93 9.37 18.12
N LEU A 82 -24.68 9.78 17.92
CA LEU A 82 -23.51 9.10 18.46
C LEU A 82 -23.48 9.15 20.00
N GLU A 83 -23.81 10.30 20.60
CA GLU A 83 -23.89 10.44 22.06
C GLU A 83 -24.97 9.54 22.65
N GLN A 84 -26.15 9.48 22.02
CA GLN A 84 -27.23 8.58 22.44
C GLN A 84 -26.81 7.11 22.41
N LEU A 85 -26.16 6.68 21.32
CA LEU A 85 -25.65 5.30 21.19
C LEU A 85 -24.55 5.01 22.23
N HIS A 86 -23.72 5.99 22.56
CA HIS A 86 -22.67 5.85 23.57
C HIS A 86 -23.28 5.69 24.98
N GLN A 87 -24.28 6.50 25.34
CA GLN A 87 -24.98 6.40 26.62
C GLN A 87 -25.67 5.04 26.78
N GLN A 88 -26.35 4.55 25.73
CA GLN A 88 -26.98 3.24 25.73
C GLN A 88 -25.98 2.10 25.93
N ARG A 89 -24.79 2.22 25.35
CA ARG A 89 -23.72 1.22 25.52
C ARG A 89 -23.20 1.20 26.96
N ILE A 90 -22.98 2.38 27.55
CA ILE A 90 -22.50 2.49 28.94
C ILE A 90 -23.54 1.96 29.93
N SER A 91 -24.83 2.28 29.74
CA SER A 91 -25.88 1.79 30.61
C SER A 91 -26.04 0.26 30.50
N ALA A 92 -26.01 -0.30 29.29
CA ALA A 92 -26.12 -1.74 29.08
C ALA A 92 -24.93 -2.54 29.66
N THR A 93 -23.71 -2.01 29.61
CA THR A 93 -22.53 -2.63 30.24
C THR A 93 -22.55 -2.51 31.77
N SER A 94 -23.30 -1.55 32.32
CA SER A 94 -23.48 -1.37 33.76
C SER A 94 -24.50 -2.36 34.34
N ASP A 95 -25.51 -2.76 33.57
CA ASP A 95 -26.52 -3.74 33.96
C ASP A 95 -26.02 -5.20 33.93
N GLU A 96 -24.95 -5.51 33.19
CA GLU A 96 -24.35 -6.87 33.12
C GLU A 96 -23.37 -7.17 34.28
N LYS A 97 -23.09 -6.18 35.15
CA LYS A 97 -22.14 -6.28 36.27
C LYS A 97 -22.77 -6.38 37.67
N LEU A 98 -24.09 -6.53 37.77
CA LEU A 98 -24.80 -6.79 39.03
C LEU A 98 -25.24 -8.25 39.16
#